data_AF-A0A8T4QMH3-F1
#
_entry.id   AF-A0A8T4QMH3-F1
#
_cell.length_a   1.000
_cell.length_b   1.000
_cell.length_c   1.000
_cell.angle_alpha   90.00
_cell.angle_beta   90.00
_cell.angle_gamma   90.00
#
_symmetry.space_group_name_H-M   'P 1'
#
loop_
_entity.id
_entity.type
_entity.pdbx_description
1 polymer ?
#
loop_
_entity_poly.entity_id
_entity_poly.type
_entity_poly.pdbx_seq_one_letter_code
_entity_poly.pdbx_strand_id
1 'polypeptide(L)'
;MNSYEAHEGDVIKLPKPEVLRSASISISGILRQNGLKNPERWAEAIRQSTEERLREYPTVEPHRLDFEKLTAGIINRESKFGLSDRYEFKSNVEKILPEFLNPFGSKGYAQIDLETAREIAERHGEQLKTEELSTREGSVKFAQRRLAEAFELYAPQNRPLSEGEKVIIASTYNAGLLRPRNAALQQQLKDLNYFPPEVDTSGSLGPATLKAFSDFAKAEGISVTQTELKEMLGKSSRGEFEQGLLYTRLKGRWEETFKQKPLYAQLPQLETEKAYTGKITSKGYSQAVVNYVRGKS
;
A
#
# COMPACT_ATOMS: atom_id res chain seq x y z
N MET A 1 20.18 6.07 -1.39
CA MET A 1 18.75 6.17 -1.05
C MET A 1 18.15 7.26 -1.90
N ASN A 2 17.23 6.95 -2.81
CA ASN A 2 16.28 7.95 -3.28
C ASN A 2 15.21 8.04 -2.20
N SER A 3 15.44 8.86 -1.17
CA SER A 3 14.41 9.18 -0.19
C SER A 3 13.28 9.88 -0.93
N TYR A 4 12.09 9.28 -0.94
CA TYR A 4 10.90 9.97 -1.40
C TYR A 4 10.64 11.10 -0.39
N GLU A 5 10.82 12.35 -0.80
CA GLU A 5 10.39 13.48 0.03
C GLU A 5 8.86 13.38 0.20
N ALA A 6 8.38 13.55 1.44
CA ALA A 6 6.95 13.58 1.70
C ALA A 6 6.32 14.68 0.83
N HIS A 7 5.31 14.34 0.02
CA HIS A 7 4.71 15.29 -0.92
C HIS A 7 3.91 16.38 -0.18
N GLU A 8 4.58 17.49 0.14
CA GLU A 8 3.97 18.73 0.62
C GLU A 8 3.30 19.47 -0.54
N GLY A 9 2.12 19.02 -0.97
CA GLY A 9 1.42 19.76 -2.02
C GLY A 9 0.06 19.23 -2.40
N ASP A 10 -0.07 17.93 -2.55
CA ASP A 10 -1.24 17.30 -3.15
C ASP A 10 -2.18 16.69 -2.10
N VAL A 11 -3.50 16.82 -2.30
CA VAL A 11 -4.50 16.42 -1.31
C VAL A 11 -4.79 14.92 -1.44
N ILE A 12 -5.00 14.20 -0.35
CA ILE A 12 -5.53 12.84 -0.38
C ILE A 12 -7.06 12.92 -0.26
N LYS A 13 -7.83 12.26 -1.14
CA LYS A 13 -9.31 12.36 -1.11
C LYS A 13 -9.82 11.69 0.14
N LEU A 14 -10.28 12.51 1.07
CA LEU A 14 -10.89 12.09 2.31
C LEU A 14 -12.34 11.66 2.04
N PRO A 15 -12.79 10.46 2.42
CA PRO A 15 -14.20 10.32 2.78
C PRO A 15 -14.49 11.31 3.91
N LYS A 16 -15.71 11.88 3.96
CA LYS A 16 -16.10 12.86 4.99
C LYS A 16 -15.64 12.36 6.37
N PRO A 17 -14.89 13.15 7.14
CA PRO A 17 -14.32 12.69 8.40
C PRO A 17 -15.44 12.47 9.40
N GLU A 18 -15.65 11.21 9.78
CA GLU A 18 -16.34 10.90 11.02
C GLU A 18 -15.28 11.02 12.12
N VAL A 19 -15.31 12.13 12.87
CA VAL A 19 -14.38 12.35 13.99
C VAL A 19 -14.81 11.45 15.14
N LEU A 20 -14.40 10.18 15.08
CA LEU A 20 -14.56 9.26 16.19
C LEU A 20 -13.37 9.46 17.12
N ARG A 21 -13.65 10.01 18.32
CA ARG A 21 -12.74 9.93 19.46
C ARG A 21 -12.69 8.47 19.90
N SER A 22 -11.91 7.63 19.22
CA SER A 22 -11.61 6.29 19.74
C SER A 22 -10.76 6.47 20.99
N ALA A 23 -11.22 5.97 22.13
CA ALA A 23 -10.34 5.76 23.28
C ALA A 23 -9.06 5.05 22.78
N SER A 24 -7.90 5.40 23.34
CA SER A 24 -6.61 4.81 22.92
C SER A 24 -6.53 3.35 23.39
N ILE A 25 -7.26 2.46 22.72
CA ILE A 25 -7.18 1.02 22.96
C ILE A 25 -5.78 0.58 22.56
N SER A 26 -5.08 -0.06 23.50
CA SER A 26 -3.75 -0.63 23.25
C SER A 26 -3.82 -1.71 22.18
N ILE A 27 -2.70 -1.99 21.51
CA ILE A 27 -2.66 -3.04 20.49
C ILE A 27 -3.08 -4.41 21.06
N SER A 28 -2.65 -4.75 22.28
CA SER A 28 -3.11 -5.98 22.97
C SER A 28 -4.62 -6.01 23.17
N GLY A 29 -5.23 -4.86 23.48
CA GLY A 29 -6.68 -4.71 23.62
C GLY A 29 -7.40 -4.98 22.31
N ILE A 30 -6.91 -4.43 21.19
CA ILE A 30 -7.46 -4.67 19.84
C ILE A 30 -7.37 -6.14 19.47
N LEU A 31 -6.20 -6.77 19.67
CA LEU A 31 -5.99 -8.19 19.39
C LEU A 31 -6.96 -9.07 20.21
N ARG A 32 -7.13 -8.75 21.50
CA ARG A 32 -8.04 -9.47 22.41
C ARG A 32 -9.51 -9.29 22.02
N GLN A 33 -9.94 -8.08 21.70
CA GLN A 33 -11.32 -7.79 21.25
C GLN A 33 -11.67 -8.54 19.97
N ASN A 34 -10.68 -8.79 19.12
CA ASN A 34 -10.83 -9.59 17.91
C ASN A 34 -10.64 -11.10 18.14
N GLY A 35 -10.58 -11.56 19.38
CA GLY A 35 -10.59 -12.98 19.75
C GLY A 35 -9.25 -13.71 19.58
N LEU A 36 -8.13 -13.00 19.44
CA LEU A 36 -6.82 -13.65 19.35
C LEU A 36 -6.45 -14.28 20.70
N LYS A 37 -6.05 -15.56 20.68
CA LYS A 37 -5.48 -16.24 21.84
C LYS A 37 -4.03 -15.79 22.03
N ASN A 38 -3.63 -15.48 23.26
CA ASN A 38 -2.30 -14.96 23.62
C ASN A 38 -1.91 -13.65 22.88
N PRO A 39 -2.77 -12.61 22.92
CA PRO A 39 -2.52 -11.35 22.20
C PRO A 39 -1.23 -10.65 22.64
N GLU A 40 -0.74 -10.91 23.85
CA GLU A 40 0.44 -10.28 24.43
C GLU A 40 1.71 -10.58 23.63
N ARG A 41 1.87 -11.82 23.15
CA ARG A 41 3.05 -12.24 22.36
C ARG A 41 3.11 -11.58 20.99
N TRP A 42 1.96 -11.30 20.39
CA TRP A 42 1.85 -10.59 19.12
C TRP A 42 2.00 -9.08 19.31
N ALA A 43 1.34 -8.53 20.32
CA ALA A 43 1.49 -7.14 20.71
C ALA A 43 2.95 -6.78 21.03
N GLU A 44 3.67 -7.66 21.71
CA GLU A 44 5.08 -7.46 22.03
C GLU A 44 5.96 -7.48 20.78
N ALA A 45 5.81 -8.48 19.90
CA ALA A 45 6.55 -8.53 18.64
C ALA A 45 6.30 -7.30 17.77
N ILE A 46 5.05 -6.83 17.68
CA ILE A 46 4.69 -5.59 16.96
C ILE A 46 5.36 -4.39 17.60
N ARG A 47 5.28 -4.22 18.93
CA ARG A 47 5.89 -3.07 19.61
C ARG A 47 7.42 -3.06 19.50
N GLN A 48 8.08 -4.20 19.70
CA GLN A 48 9.54 -4.32 19.59
C GLN A 48 10.01 -3.99 18.18
N SER A 49 9.35 -4.56 17.16
CA SER A 49 9.66 -4.25 15.77
C SER A 49 9.40 -2.77 15.46
N THR A 50 8.32 -2.17 15.98
CA THR A 50 8.04 -0.73 15.82
C THR A 50 9.20 0.12 16.34
N GLU A 51 9.72 -0.13 17.54
CA GLU A 51 10.86 0.62 18.09
C GLU A 51 12.14 0.53 17.22
N GLU A 52 12.36 -0.61 16.57
CA GLU A 52 13.44 -0.73 15.60
C GLU A 52 13.13 0.03 14.31
N ARG A 53 11.90 -0.07 13.79
CA ARG A 53 11.52 0.57 12.53
C ARG A 53 11.48 2.08 12.64
N LEU A 54 11.14 2.65 13.80
CA LEU A 54 11.16 4.10 14.02
C LEU A 54 12.58 4.68 13.96
N ARG A 55 13.61 3.86 14.22
CA ARG A 55 15.00 4.25 13.98
C ARG A 55 15.38 4.20 12.50
N GLU A 56 14.81 3.26 11.75
CA GLU A 56 14.97 3.15 10.30
C GLU A 56 14.16 4.22 9.54
N TYR A 57 12.98 4.59 10.08
CA TYR A 57 11.98 5.46 9.45
C TYR A 57 11.42 6.48 10.47
N PRO A 58 12.18 7.52 10.84
CA PRO A 58 11.79 8.45 11.90
C PRO A 58 10.51 9.25 11.60
N THR A 59 10.19 9.46 10.33
CA THR A 59 8.97 10.14 9.85
C THR A 59 7.67 9.39 10.19
N VAL A 60 7.77 8.12 10.61
CA VAL A 60 6.62 7.30 11.04
C VAL A 60 6.24 7.58 12.49
N GLU A 61 7.14 8.15 13.31
CA GLU A 61 6.94 8.39 14.75
C GLU A 61 5.62 9.10 15.10
N PRO A 62 5.21 10.18 14.40
CA PRO A 62 3.95 10.85 14.70
C PRO A 62 2.72 9.93 14.56
N HIS A 63 2.86 8.82 13.83
CA HIS A 63 1.82 7.85 13.54
C HIS A 63 2.07 6.47 14.14
N ARG A 64 2.96 6.37 15.14
CA ARG A 64 3.38 5.11 15.79
C ARG A 64 2.22 4.17 16.09
N LEU A 65 1.12 4.69 16.65
CA LEU A 65 -0.04 3.87 17.01
C LEU A 65 -0.80 3.34 15.78
N ASP A 66 -1.00 4.16 14.74
CA ASP A 66 -1.65 3.70 13.50
C ASP A 66 -0.76 2.70 12.75
N PHE A 67 0.57 2.87 12.80
CA PHE A 67 1.54 1.94 12.24
C PHE A 67 1.46 0.55 12.88
N GLU A 68 1.46 0.49 14.23
CA GLU A 68 1.25 -0.76 14.99
C GLU A 68 -0.09 -1.41 14.64
N LYS A 69 -1.16 -0.61 14.62
CA LYS A 69 -2.52 -1.06 14.33
C LYS A 69 -2.63 -1.65 12.93
N LEU A 70 -2.27 -0.89 11.90
CA LEU A 70 -2.35 -1.36 10.51
C LEU A 70 -1.51 -2.62 10.29
N THR A 71 -0.36 -2.75 10.95
CA THR A 71 0.43 -3.99 10.96
C THR A 71 -0.39 -5.19 11.46
N ALA A 72 -1.08 -5.07 12.60
CA ALA A 72 -1.95 -6.11 13.11
C ALA A 72 -3.13 -6.41 12.17
N GLY A 73 -3.74 -5.36 11.59
CA GLY A 73 -4.82 -5.51 10.62
C GLY A 73 -4.40 -6.29 9.36
N ILE A 74 -3.19 -6.05 8.87
CA ILE A 74 -2.61 -6.78 7.73
C ILE A 74 -2.40 -8.25 8.09
N ILE A 75 -1.73 -8.54 9.22
CA ILE A 75 -1.48 -9.93 9.65
C ILE A 75 -2.80 -10.69 9.87
N ASN A 76 -3.80 -10.03 10.46
CA ASN A 76 -5.13 -10.61 10.59
C ASN A 76 -5.75 -10.92 9.22
N ARG A 77 -5.67 -9.97 8.28
CA ARG A 77 -6.23 -10.13 6.93
C ARG A 77 -5.57 -11.25 6.14
N GLU A 78 -4.26 -11.40 6.29
CA GLU A 78 -3.44 -12.32 5.50
C GLU A 78 -3.46 -13.75 6.04
N SER A 79 -3.42 -13.93 7.36
CA SER A 79 -3.31 -15.27 7.97
C SER A 79 -4.20 -15.49 9.19
N LYS A 80 -4.97 -14.49 9.65
CA LYS A 80 -5.61 -14.51 10.97
C LYS A 80 -4.61 -14.88 12.08
N PHE A 81 -3.40 -14.31 12.03
CA PHE A 81 -2.30 -14.67 12.94
C PHE A 81 -1.95 -16.16 12.92
N GLY A 82 -2.03 -16.77 11.73
CA GLY A 82 -1.77 -18.18 11.49
C GLY A 82 -2.97 -19.11 11.67
N LEU A 83 -4.15 -18.57 12.02
CA LEU A 83 -5.37 -19.35 12.28
C LEU A 83 -6.28 -19.48 11.06
N SER A 84 -5.91 -18.94 9.90
CA SER A 84 -6.71 -19.13 8.69
C SER A 84 -6.40 -20.48 8.03
N ASP A 85 -7.44 -21.22 7.63
CA ASP A 85 -7.32 -22.51 6.93
C ASP A 85 -6.38 -22.42 5.71
N ARG A 86 -6.42 -21.28 5.00
CA ARG A 86 -5.52 -21.02 3.86
C ARG A 86 -4.06 -20.95 4.28
N TYR A 87 -3.75 -20.26 5.36
CA TYR A 87 -2.38 -20.18 5.88
C TYR A 87 -1.90 -21.54 6.34
N GLU A 88 -2.75 -22.28 7.06
CA GLU A 88 -2.43 -23.63 7.51
C GLU A 88 -2.15 -24.57 6.34
N PHE A 89 -3.02 -24.57 5.31
CA PHE A 89 -2.80 -25.32 4.08
C PHE A 89 -1.48 -24.97 3.41
N LYS A 90 -1.20 -23.66 3.20
CA LYS A 90 0.06 -23.21 2.60
C LYS A 90 1.27 -23.64 3.42
N SER A 91 1.24 -23.43 4.73
CA SER A 91 2.34 -23.79 5.63
C SER A 91 2.58 -25.30 5.64
N ASN A 92 1.54 -26.12 5.50
CA ASN A 92 1.69 -27.56 5.39
C ASN A 92 2.28 -27.99 4.05
N VAL A 93 1.87 -27.37 2.93
CA VAL A 93 2.47 -27.61 1.61
C VAL A 93 3.95 -27.23 1.61
N GLU A 94 4.31 -26.10 2.21
CA GLU A 94 5.70 -25.62 2.35
C GLU A 94 6.61 -26.58 3.13
N LYS A 95 6.07 -27.33 4.09
CA LYS A 95 6.83 -28.34 4.84
C LYS A 95 7.11 -29.61 4.02
N ILE A 96 6.30 -29.87 2.99
CA ILE A 96 6.34 -31.11 2.22
C ILE A 96 7.08 -30.91 0.88
N LEU A 97 6.93 -29.74 0.26
CA LEU A 97 7.56 -29.43 -1.03
C LEU A 97 8.90 -28.68 -0.85
N PRO A 98 9.94 -29.04 -1.62
CA PRO A 98 11.12 -28.21 -1.78
C PRO A 98 10.74 -26.78 -2.22
N GLU A 99 11.51 -25.78 -1.78
CA GLU A 99 11.21 -24.35 -2.03
C GLU A 99 11.05 -24.02 -3.52
N PHE A 100 11.84 -24.65 -4.41
CA PHE A 100 11.74 -24.45 -5.86
C PHE A 100 10.46 -25.03 -6.49
N LEU A 101 9.74 -25.90 -5.78
CA LEU A 101 8.43 -26.43 -6.18
C LEU A 101 7.28 -25.76 -5.44
N ASN A 102 7.54 -24.81 -4.55
CA ASN A 102 6.50 -24.12 -3.82
C ASN A 102 5.70 -23.24 -4.78
N PRO A 103 4.41 -23.52 -5.03
CA PRO A 103 3.59 -22.71 -5.92
C PRO A 103 3.24 -21.33 -5.32
N PHE A 104 3.61 -21.08 -4.06
CA PHE A 104 3.30 -19.84 -3.36
C PHE A 104 4.52 -18.91 -3.33
N GLY A 105 4.42 -17.78 -4.02
CA GLY A 105 5.44 -16.72 -3.98
C GLY A 105 5.48 -15.91 -2.67
N SER A 106 4.58 -16.16 -1.72
CA SER A 106 4.40 -15.36 -0.50
C SER A 106 4.52 -16.20 0.77
N LYS A 107 5.28 -15.74 1.78
CA LYS A 107 5.61 -16.49 3.00
C LYS A 107 5.22 -15.75 4.29
N GLY A 108 5.05 -16.48 5.39
CA GLY A 108 4.84 -15.92 6.73
C GLY A 108 3.42 -15.44 7.03
N TYR A 109 3.20 -15.01 8.28
CA TYR A 109 1.91 -14.57 8.79
C TYR A 109 1.37 -13.31 8.08
N ALA A 110 2.28 -12.49 7.55
CA ALA A 110 1.93 -11.31 6.78
C ALA A 110 1.89 -11.58 5.25
N GLN A 111 2.15 -12.82 4.82
CA GLN A 111 2.11 -13.25 3.42
C GLN A 111 2.91 -12.35 2.48
N ILE A 112 4.17 -12.08 2.85
CA ILE A 112 5.05 -11.20 2.07
C ILE A 112 5.61 -11.97 0.89
N ASP A 113 5.49 -11.39 -0.29
CA ASP A 113 6.10 -11.90 -1.51
C ASP A 113 7.64 -11.98 -1.36
N LEU A 114 8.24 -13.10 -1.78
CA LEU A 114 9.65 -13.40 -1.55
C LEU A 114 10.58 -12.45 -2.30
N GLU A 115 10.20 -11.98 -3.49
CA GLU A 115 10.96 -10.98 -4.23
C GLU A 115 10.92 -9.64 -3.49
N THR A 116 9.72 -9.22 -3.04
CA THR A 116 9.60 -8.02 -2.21
C THR A 116 10.41 -8.14 -0.91
N ALA A 117 10.38 -9.29 -0.23
CA ALA A 117 11.17 -9.50 0.97
C ALA A 117 12.68 -9.38 0.68
N ARG A 118 13.14 -9.89 -0.46
CA ARG A 118 14.55 -9.79 -0.87
C ARG A 118 14.94 -8.34 -1.12
N GLU A 119 14.12 -7.58 -1.85
CA GLU A 119 14.33 -6.15 -2.10
C GLU A 119 14.33 -5.32 -0.80
N ILE A 120 13.45 -5.66 0.16
CA ILE A 120 13.44 -5.03 1.49
C ILE A 120 14.73 -5.36 2.24
N ALA A 121 15.17 -6.62 2.26
CA ALA A 121 16.40 -7.02 2.96
C ALA A 121 17.62 -6.30 2.36
N GLU A 122 17.75 -6.31 1.03
CA GLU A 122 18.85 -5.67 0.31
C GLU A 122 18.95 -4.17 0.59
N ARG A 123 17.81 -3.45 0.59
CA ARG A 123 17.78 -2.01 0.92
C ARG A 123 18.24 -1.69 2.33
N HIS A 124 18.12 -2.65 3.24
CA HIS A 124 18.57 -2.52 4.63
C HIS A 124 19.96 -3.16 4.86
N GLY A 125 20.65 -3.57 3.79
CA GLY A 125 21.98 -4.19 3.89
C GLY A 125 21.97 -5.57 4.54
N GLU A 126 20.83 -6.26 4.50
CA GLU A 126 20.62 -7.58 5.10
C GLU A 126 20.51 -8.66 4.04
N GLN A 127 20.97 -9.87 4.36
CA GLN A 127 20.68 -11.06 3.57
C GLN A 127 19.36 -11.67 4.04
N LEU A 128 18.40 -11.86 3.12
CA LEU A 128 17.14 -12.52 3.43
C LEU A 128 17.37 -13.99 3.82
N LYS A 129 16.93 -14.36 5.03
CA LYS A 129 16.76 -15.76 5.45
C LYS A 129 15.28 -16.09 5.33
N THR A 130 14.88 -16.93 4.38
CA THR A 130 13.44 -17.10 4.07
C THR A 130 12.66 -17.74 5.24
N GLU A 131 13.34 -18.46 6.13
CA GLU A 131 12.78 -19.02 7.36
C GLU A 131 12.38 -17.93 8.36
N GLU A 132 13.10 -16.80 8.40
CA GLU A 132 12.78 -15.66 9.25
C GLU A 132 11.36 -15.16 8.97
N LEU A 133 10.95 -15.14 7.71
CA LEU A 133 9.59 -14.74 7.32
C LEU A 133 8.51 -15.60 7.97
N SER A 134 8.81 -16.86 8.32
CA SER A 134 7.85 -17.77 8.94
C SER A 134 7.76 -17.61 10.47
N THR A 135 8.68 -16.83 11.07
CA THR A 135 8.61 -16.47 12.49
C THR A 135 7.66 -15.30 12.69
N ARG A 136 7.18 -15.14 13.93
CA ARG A 136 6.30 -14.02 14.29
C ARG A 136 7.03 -12.70 14.10
N GLU A 137 8.23 -12.63 14.64
CA GLU A 137 9.10 -11.46 14.68
C GLU A 137 9.53 -11.06 13.26
N GLY A 138 9.97 -12.03 12.44
CA GLY A 138 10.33 -11.77 11.04
C GLY A 138 9.15 -11.36 10.16
N SER A 139 7.99 -12.01 10.30
CA SER A 139 6.76 -11.58 9.61
C SER A 139 6.39 -10.14 9.92
N VAL A 140 6.45 -9.76 11.21
CA VAL A 140 6.15 -8.38 11.65
C VAL A 140 7.18 -7.41 11.08
N LYS A 141 8.48 -7.71 11.21
CA LYS A 141 9.60 -6.88 10.72
C LYS A 141 9.43 -6.50 9.26
N PHE A 142 9.27 -7.49 8.39
CA PHE A 142 9.15 -7.23 6.95
C PHE A 142 7.81 -6.58 6.60
N ALA A 143 6.72 -6.88 7.32
CA ALA A 143 5.44 -6.21 7.10
C ALA A 143 5.53 -4.73 7.44
N GLN A 144 6.19 -4.41 8.55
CA GLN A 144 6.41 -3.04 8.99
C GLN A 144 7.38 -2.28 8.08
N ARG A 145 8.47 -2.87 7.60
CA ARG A 145 9.34 -2.21 6.61
C ARG A 145 8.56 -1.84 5.33
N ARG A 146 7.76 -2.78 4.81
CA ARG A 146 6.89 -2.53 3.65
C ARG A 146 5.87 -1.42 3.93
N LEU A 147 5.27 -1.43 5.12
CA LEU A 147 4.27 -0.44 5.51
C LEU A 147 4.89 0.93 5.78
N ALA A 148 6.12 1.00 6.31
CA ALA A 148 6.81 2.24 6.63
C ALA A 148 6.98 3.10 5.37
N GLU A 149 7.36 2.49 4.24
CA GLU A 149 7.44 3.18 2.94
C GLU A 149 6.10 3.81 2.53
N ALA A 150 4.98 3.15 2.82
CA ALA A 150 3.66 3.72 2.57
C ALA A 150 3.32 4.88 3.51
N PHE A 151 3.80 4.84 4.76
CA PHE A 151 3.67 5.97 5.68
C PHE A 151 4.53 7.16 5.24
N GLU A 152 5.78 6.95 4.85
CA GLU A 152 6.64 8.03 4.34
C GLU A 152 6.00 8.76 3.16
N LEU A 153 5.32 7.99 2.29
CA LEU A 153 4.76 8.53 1.07
C LEU A 153 3.36 9.14 1.25
N TYR A 154 2.51 8.57 2.11
CA TYR A 154 1.09 8.92 2.19
C TYR A 154 0.64 9.46 3.55
N ALA A 155 1.48 9.41 4.59
CA ALA A 155 1.12 9.94 5.90
C ALA A 155 1.49 11.43 6.01
N PRO A 156 0.57 12.29 6.48
CA PRO A 156 0.85 13.70 6.71
C PRO A 156 1.76 13.87 7.94
N GLN A 157 2.77 14.73 7.88
CA GLN A 157 3.75 14.84 8.97
C GLN A 157 3.24 15.64 10.18
N ASN A 158 2.18 16.43 10.02
CA ASN A 158 1.77 17.45 10.98
C ASN A 158 0.36 17.25 11.57
N ARG A 159 -0.28 16.11 11.32
CA ARG A 159 -1.62 15.79 11.87
C ARG A 159 -1.85 14.28 11.92
N PRO A 160 -2.82 13.80 12.71
CA PRO A 160 -3.22 12.40 12.67
C PRO A 160 -3.72 11.96 11.29
N LEU A 161 -3.60 10.65 11.02
CA LEU A 161 -4.17 10.02 9.83
C LEU A 161 -5.70 10.06 9.86
N SER A 162 -6.27 10.48 8.74
CA SER A 162 -7.67 10.27 8.43
C SER A 162 -7.94 8.80 8.07
N GLU A 163 -9.21 8.40 8.11
CA GLU A 163 -9.62 7.05 7.68
C GLU A 163 -9.30 6.80 6.20
N GLY A 164 -9.44 7.81 5.33
CA GLY A 164 -9.09 7.70 3.91
C GLY A 164 -7.60 7.40 3.68
N GLU A 165 -6.73 8.05 4.46
CA GLU A 165 -5.28 7.82 4.39
C GLU A 165 -4.91 6.43 4.91
N LYS A 166 -5.52 5.98 6.02
CA LYS A 166 -5.35 4.60 6.51
C LYS A 166 -5.76 3.57 5.48
N VAL A 167 -6.86 3.81 4.77
CA VAL A 167 -7.35 2.96 3.68
C VAL A 167 -6.36 2.94 2.50
N ILE A 168 -5.81 4.09 2.11
CA ILE A 168 -4.80 4.18 1.04
C ILE A 168 -3.53 3.45 1.45
N ILE A 169 -2.98 3.76 2.63
CA ILE A 169 -1.78 3.11 3.19
C ILE A 169 -1.98 1.59 3.24
N ALA A 170 -3.11 1.11 3.78
CA ALA A 170 -3.41 -0.33 3.82
C ALA A 170 -3.52 -0.94 2.41
N SER A 171 -4.06 -0.21 1.44
CA SER A 171 -4.20 -0.70 0.06
C SER A 171 -2.84 -0.94 -0.63
N THR A 172 -1.80 -0.18 -0.27
CA THR A 172 -0.44 -0.36 -0.83
C THR A 172 0.11 -1.76 -0.59
N TYR A 173 -0.28 -2.40 0.52
CA TYR A 173 0.22 -3.71 0.88
C TYR A 173 -0.20 -4.76 -0.15
N ASN A 174 -1.43 -4.70 -0.63
CA ASN A 174 -1.97 -5.64 -1.62
C ASN A 174 -1.78 -5.17 -3.07
N ALA A 175 -1.90 -3.87 -3.35
CA ALA A 175 -1.88 -3.36 -4.71
C ALA A 175 -0.44 -3.04 -5.19
N GLY A 176 0.46 -2.67 -4.27
CA GLY A 176 1.79 -2.14 -4.55
C GLY A 176 1.89 -0.65 -4.17
N LEU A 177 3.09 -0.23 -3.74
CA LEU A 177 3.35 1.07 -3.12
C LEU A 177 2.77 2.25 -3.92
N LEU A 178 3.07 2.32 -5.22
CA LEU A 178 2.71 3.47 -6.06
C LEU A 178 1.38 3.33 -6.81
N ARG A 179 0.61 2.25 -6.59
CA ARG A 179 -0.70 2.09 -7.23
C ARG A 179 -1.68 3.20 -6.86
N PRO A 180 -1.79 3.65 -5.60
CA PRO A 180 -2.71 4.74 -5.26
C PRO A 180 -2.40 6.05 -5.99
N ARG A 181 -1.12 6.38 -6.15
CA ARG A 181 -0.68 7.55 -6.93
C ARG A 181 -1.00 7.39 -8.42
N ASN A 182 -0.71 6.24 -8.99
CA ASN A 182 -1.04 5.94 -10.38
C ASN A 182 -2.55 5.93 -10.65
N ALA A 183 -3.36 5.47 -9.69
CA ALA A 183 -4.80 5.54 -9.76
C ALA A 183 -5.30 6.99 -9.78
N ALA A 184 -4.69 7.89 -8.99
CA ALA A 184 -5.05 9.31 -8.99
C ALA A 184 -4.73 9.98 -10.33
N LEU A 185 -3.62 9.63 -10.97
CA LEU A 185 -3.31 10.11 -12.32
C LEU A 185 -4.32 9.67 -13.37
N GLN A 186 -4.72 8.39 -13.33
CA GLN A 186 -5.76 7.89 -14.24
C GLN A 186 -7.07 8.65 -14.03
N GLN A 187 -7.42 8.99 -12.79
CA GLN A 187 -8.58 9.81 -12.50
C GLN A 187 -8.45 11.23 -13.04
N GLN A 188 -7.27 11.87 -12.91
CA GLN A 188 -7.05 13.21 -13.47
C GLN A 188 -7.21 13.22 -14.99
N LEU A 189 -6.67 12.21 -15.68
CA LEU A 189 -6.88 12.03 -17.12
C LEU A 189 -8.37 11.80 -17.44
N LYS A 190 -9.08 11.05 -16.59
CA LYS A 190 -10.52 10.76 -16.72
C LYS A 190 -11.37 12.02 -16.55
N ASP A 191 -11.08 12.82 -15.54
CA ASP A 191 -11.76 14.08 -15.25
C ASP A 191 -11.59 15.09 -16.39
N LEU A 192 -10.41 15.07 -17.05
CA LEU A 192 -10.11 15.88 -18.23
C LEU A 192 -10.61 15.26 -19.55
N ASN A 193 -11.35 14.15 -19.50
CA ASN A 193 -11.90 13.41 -20.64
C ASN A 193 -10.87 12.77 -21.60
N TYR A 194 -9.65 12.52 -21.13
CA TYR A 194 -8.62 11.79 -21.89
C TYR A 194 -8.58 10.29 -21.59
N PHE A 195 -9.21 9.85 -20.50
CA PHE A 195 -9.27 8.44 -20.09
C PHE A 195 -10.72 7.91 -20.20
N PRO A 196 -10.94 6.67 -20.69
CA PRO A 196 -12.30 6.19 -20.91
C PRO A 196 -13.15 6.13 -19.63
N PRO A 197 -14.42 6.59 -19.66
CA PRO A 197 -15.29 6.67 -18.48
C PRO A 197 -15.60 5.30 -17.85
N GLU A 198 -15.62 4.23 -18.64
CA GLU A 198 -15.92 2.86 -18.22
C GLU A 198 -14.71 2.10 -17.67
N VAL A 199 -13.49 2.60 -17.87
CA VAL A 199 -12.26 1.93 -17.41
C VAL A 199 -11.94 2.33 -15.98
N ASP A 200 -11.77 1.34 -15.11
CA ASP A 200 -11.44 1.54 -13.71
C ASP A 200 -10.05 2.17 -13.52
N THR A 201 -9.93 3.06 -12.53
CA THR A 201 -8.66 3.67 -12.15
C THR A 201 -7.89 2.75 -11.19
N SER A 202 -7.39 1.63 -11.73
CA SER A 202 -6.70 0.58 -10.96
C SER A 202 -5.27 0.92 -10.57
N GLY A 203 -4.71 2.01 -11.09
CA GLY A 203 -3.29 2.34 -10.98
C GLY A 203 -2.39 1.42 -11.84
N SER A 204 -2.96 0.59 -12.71
CA SER A 204 -2.24 -0.17 -13.74
C SER A 204 -2.06 0.67 -14.99
N LEU A 205 -0.84 1.13 -15.22
CA LEU A 205 -0.54 1.99 -16.37
C LEU A 205 -0.33 1.13 -17.63
N GLY A 206 -1.45 0.72 -18.23
CA GLY A 206 -1.50 -0.11 -19.45
C GLY A 206 -1.82 0.68 -20.73
N PRO A 207 -2.24 -0.01 -21.81
CA PRO A 207 -2.55 0.60 -23.11
C PRO A 207 -3.55 1.76 -23.05
N ALA A 208 -4.59 1.67 -22.21
CA ALA A 208 -5.55 2.76 -22.04
C ALA A 208 -4.91 4.02 -21.44
N THR A 209 -3.98 3.85 -20.49
CA THR A 209 -3.25 4.98 -19.90
C THR A 209 -2.26 5.58 -20.90
N LEU A 210 -1.57 4.72 -21.67
CA LEU A 210 -0.67 5.14 -22.74
C LEU A 210 -1.41 6.00 -23.77
N LYS A 211 -2.58 5.54 -24.22
CA LYS A 211 -3.43 6.30 -25.14
C LYS A 211 -3.87 7.63 -24.54
N ALA A 212 -4.34 7.63 -23.30
CA ALA A 212 -4.77 8.84 -22.60
C ALA A 212 -3.65 9.89 -22.48
N PHE A 213 -2.43 9.48 -22.13
CA PHE A 213 -1.27 10.39 -22.11
C PHE A 213 -0.89 10.88 -23.51
N SER A 214 -0.99 10.03 -24.54
CA SER A 214 -0.76 10.44 -25.93
C SER A 214 -1.77 11.50 -26.39
N ASP A 215 -3.05 11.31 -26.08
CA ASP A 215 -4.12 12.25 -26.44
C ASP A 215 -3.96 13.56 -25.67
N PHE A 216 -3.63 13.48 -24.38
CA PHE A 216 -3.30 14.64 -23.54
C PHE A 216 -2.10 15.43 -24.08
N ALA A 217 -0.99 14.75 -24.40
CA ALA A 217 0.21 15.40 -24.93
C ALA A 217 -0.10 16.17 -26.23
N LYS A 218 -0.88 15.56 -27.13
CA LYS A 218 -1.31 16.21 -28.37
C LYS A 218 -2.15 17.45 -28.11
N ALA A 219 -3.09 17.39 -27.15
CA ALA A 219 -3.94 18.52 -26.79
C ALA A 219 -3.16 19.67 -26.15
N GLU A 220 -2.10 19.36 -25.41
CA GLU A 220 -1.20 20.35 -24.80
C GLU A 220 -0.08 20.83 -25.73
N GLY A 221 -0.06 20.38 -26.99
CA GLY A 221 0.98 20.75 -27.97
C GLY A 221 2.37 20.19 -27.65
N ILE A 222 2.45 19.13 -26.83
CA ILE A 222 3.69 18.47 -26.43
C ILE A 222 4.01 17.36 -27.43
N SER A 223 5.12 17.50 -28.16
CA SER A 223 5.63 16.46 -29.05
C SER A 223 6.27 15.35 -28.22
N VAL A 224 5.68 14.16 -28.26
CA VAL A 224 6.21 12.96 -27.61
C VAL A 224 5.96 11.75 -28.49
N THR A 225 6.96 10.90 -28.62
CA THR A 225 6.86 9.63 -29.35
C THR A 225 6.20 8.56 -28.49
N GLN A 226 5.66 7.52 -29.13
CA GLN A 226 5.15 6.34 -28.41
C GLN A 226 6.22 5.65 -27.57
N THR A 227 7.48 5.68 -28.00
CA THR A 227 8.61 5.09 -27.25
C THR A 227 8.87 5.87 -25.97
N GLU A 228 8.98 7.20 -26.05
CA GLU A 228 9.18 8.06 -24.87
C GLU A 228 8.03 7.93 -23.87
N LEU A 229 6.78 7.80 -24.35
CA LEU A 229 5.64 7.53 -23.47
C LEU A 229 5.74 6.19 -22.76
N LYS A 230 6.13 5.12 -23.47
CA LYS A 230 6.33 3.79 -22.86
C LYS A 230 7.45 3.81 -21.83
N GLU A 231 8.55 4.49 -22.13
CA GLU A 231 9.66 4.66 -21.20
C GLU A 231 9.24 5.45 -19.95
N MET A 232 8.46 6.50 -20.12
CA MET A 232 7.87 7.27 -19.01
C MET A 232 6.99 6.38 -18.14
N LEU A 233 6.03 5.65 -18.73
CA LEU A 233 5.15 4.75 -17.96
C LEU A 233 5.92 3.57 -17.33
N GLY A 234 7.02 3.12 -17.94
CA GLY A 234 7.93 2.13 -17.38
C GLY A 234 8.63 2.60 -16.09
N LYS A 235 8.74 3.92 -15.89
CA LYS A 235 9.24 4.52 -14.64
C LYS A 235 8.16 4.72 -13.57
N SER A 236 6.92 4.28 -13.81
CA SER A 236 5.79 4.55 -12.90
C SER A 236 5.93 3.97 -11.50
N SER A 237 6.87 3.04 -11.27
CA SER A 237 7.27 2.54 -9.95
C SER A 237 8.41 3.33 -9.31
N ARG A 238 8.81 4.48 -9.87
CA ARG A 238 9.94 5.27 -9.43
C ARG A 238 9.57 6.75 -9.26
N GLY A 239 10.40 7.48 -8.53
CA GLY A 239 10.23 8.92 -8.28
C GLY A 239 10.46 9.79 -9.52
N GLU A 240 11.33 9.38 -10.46
CA GLU A 240 11.63 10.17 -11.67
C GLU A 240 10.42 10.33 -12.58
N PHE A 241 9.42 9.46 -12.45
CA PHE A 241 8.15 9.58 -13.18
C PHE A 241 7.42 10.89 -12.87
N GLU A 242 7.50 11.37 -11.63
CA GLU A 242 6.79 12.56 -11.18
C GLU A 242 7.47 13.86 -11.63
N GLN A 243 8.74 13.77 -12.01
CA GLN A 243 9.51 14.88 -12.56
C GLN A 243 9.29 15.05 -14.07
N GLY A 244 8.60 14.10 -14.72
CA GLY A 244 8.35 14.12 -16.15
C GLY A 244 7.42 15.26 -16.58
N LEU A 245 7.71 15.88 -17.73
CA LEU A 245 6.94 17.00 -18.28
C LEU A 245 5.44 16.70 -18.39
N LEU A 246 5.05 15.51 -18.84
CA LEU A 246 3.63 15.16 -18.97
C LEU A 246 2.94 14.97 -17.62
N TYR A 247 3.65 14.46 -16.62
CA TYR A 247 3.12 14.34 -15.26
C TYR A 247 2.83 15.73 -14.68
N THR A 248 3.82 16.61 -14.71
CA THR A 248 3.70 17.98 -14.17
C THR A 248 2.67 18.80 -14.94
N ARG A 249 2.64 18.69 -16.28
CA ARG A 249 1.63 19.37 -17.09
C ARG A 249 0.22 18.86 -16.82
N LEU A 250 0.02 17.55 -16.66
CA LEU A 250 -1.28 16.97 -16.31
C LEU A 250 -1.82 17.54 -15.00
N LYS A 251 -0.98 17.53 -13.95
CA LYS A 251 -1.32 18.08 -12.63
C LYS A 251 -1.70 19.56 -12.74
N GLY A 252 -0.88 20.36 -13.43
CA GLY A 252 -1.15 21.79 -13.63
C GLY A 252 -2.44 22.03 -14.42
N ARG A 253 -2.67 21.29 -15.52
CA ARG A 253 -3.89 21.41 -16.33
C ARG A 253 -5.14 21.04 -15.54
N TRP A 254 -5.07 20.00 -14.70
CA TRP A 254 -6.17 19.62 -13.83
C TRP A 254 -6.46 20.73 -12.82
N GLU A 255 -5.45 21.27 -12.16
CA GLU A 255 -5.60 22.38 -11.21
C GLU A 255 -6.19 23.64 -11.85
N GLU A 256 -5.71 24.02 -13.03
CA GLU A 256 -6.23 25.13 -13.83
C GLU A 256 -7.73 24.97 -14.11
N THR A 257 -8.18 23.74 -14.40
CA THR A 257 -9.55 23.42 -14.79
C THR A 257 -10.49 23.39 -13.60
N PHE A 258 -10.11 22.72 -12.52
CA PHE A 258 -10.98 22.47 -11.37
C PHE A 258 -10.81 23.47 -10.22
N LYS A 259 -9.82 24.37 -10.31
CA LYS A 259 -9.49 25.38 -9.28
C LYS A 259 -9.26 24.76 -7.90
N GLN A 260 -8.69 23.55 -7.89
CA GLN A 260 -8.40 22.76 -6.71
C GLN A 260 -7.07 22.03 -6.92
N LYS A 261 -6.39 21.71 -5.83
CA LYS A 261 -5.18 20.90 -5.90
C LYS A 261 -5.53 19.47 -6.31
N PRO A 262 -4.82 18.87 -7.28
CA PRO A 262 -5.07 17.51 -7.70
C PRO A 262 -4.77 16.54 -6.57
N LEU A 263 -5.45 15.40 -6.61
CA LEU A 263 -5.19 14.36 -5.63
C LEU A 263 -3.82 13.74 -5.85
N TYR A 264 -3.06 13.54 -4.78
CA TYR A 264 -1.79 12.79 -4.89
C TYR A 264 -2.08 11.32 -5.15
N ALA A 265 -2.99 10.77 -4.35
CA ALA A 265 -3.31 9.37 -4.30
C ALA A 265 -4.82 9.16 -4.08
N GLN A 266 -5.31 8.06 -4.58
CA GLN A 266 -6.65 7.55 -4.27
C GLN A 266 -6.63 6.03 -4.16
N LEU A 267 -7.65 5.47 -3.54
CA LEU A 267 -7.84 4.04 -3.46
C LEU A 267 -7.95 3.44 -4.88
N PRO A 268 -7.05 2.52 -5.28
CA PRO A 268 -7.14 1.89 -6.60
C PRO A 268 -8.44 1.11 -6.76
N GLN A 269 -9.04 1.18 -7.94
CA GLN A 269 -10.16 0.31 -8.33
C GLN A 269 -9.61 -1.00 -8.91
N LEU A 270 -8.76 -1.68 -8.14
CA LEU A 270 -8.20 -2.97 -8.53
C LEU A 270 -9.11 -4.09 -8.04
N GLU A 271 -9.32 -5.04 -8.93
CA GLU A 271 -10.02 -6.28 -8.68
C GLU A 271 -9.11 -7.44 -9.08
N THR A 272 -8.93 -8.38 -8.15
CA THR A 272 -8.24 -9.63 -8.42
C THR A 272 -9.19 -10.78 -8.16
N GLU A 273 -9.40 -11.61 -9.17
CA GLU A 273 -10.11 -12.87 -9.01
C GLU A 273 -9.08 -13.94 -8.64
N LYS A 274 -9.33 -14.65 -7.52
CA LYS A 274 -8.52 -15.80 -7.14
C LYS A 274 -9.46 -16.98 -6.98
N ALA A 275 -9.07 -18.12 -7.57
CA ALA A 275 -9.86 -19.35 -7.57
C ALA A 275 -10.43 -19.76 -6.20
N TYR A 276 -9.71 -19.44 -5.12
CA TYR A 276 -10.05 -19.90 -3.76
C TYR A 276 -10.57 -18.82 -2.80
N THR A 277 -10.31 -17.54 -3.08
CA THR A 277 -10.80 -16.44 -2.22
C THR A 277 -11.89 -15.61 -2.89
N GLY A 278 -12.26 -15.99 -4.11
CA GLY A 278 -13.10 -15.19 -4.98
C GLY A 278 -12.47 -13.83 -5.29
N LYS A 279 -13.35 -12.88 -5.58
CA LYS A 279 -13.04 -11.50 -5.93
C LYS A 279 -12.53 -10.72 -4.72
N ILE A 280 -11.26 -10.31 -4.76
CA ILE A 280 -10.66 -9.38 -3.80
C ILE A 280 -10.49 -8.02 -4.49
N THR A 281 -11.14 -7.00 -3.92
CA THR A 281 -10.96 -5.61 -4.35
C THR A 281 -10.02 -4.87 -3.41
N SER A 282 -9.29 -3.85 -3.89
CA SER A 282 -8.47 -3.00 -3.01
C SER A 282 -9.29 -2.38 -1.89
N LYS A 283 -10.54 -1.99 -2.17
CA LYS A 283 -11.49 -1.49 -1.16
C LYS A 283 -11.82 -2.54 -0.11
N GLY A 284 -12.19 -3.75 -0.52
CA GLY A 284 -12.51 -4.83 0.40
C GLY A 284 -11.31 -5.22 1.27
N TYR A 285 -10.12 -5.25 0.68
CA TYR A 285 -8.87 -5.52 1.40
C TYR A 285 -8.57 -4.45 2.47
N SER A 286 -8.43 -3.19 2.03
CA SER A 286 -8.05 -2.07 2.89
C SER A 286 -9.08 -1.82 4.00
N GLN A 287 -10.38 -1.93 3.69
CA GLN A 287 -11.42 -1.78 4.69
C GLN A 287 -11.40 -2.91 5.72
N ALA A 288 -11.09 -4.15 5.33
CA ALA A 288 -10.94 -5.24 6.29
C ALA A 288 -9.77 -5.01 7.26
N VAL A 289 -8.65 -4.47 6.76
CA VAL A 289 -7.49 -4.08 7.58
C VAL A 289 -7.86 -2.95 8.56
N VAL A 290 -8.49 -1.88 8.07
CA VAL A 290 -8.86 -0.71 8.89
C VAL A 290 -9.96 -1.05 9.90
N ASN A 291 -10.96 -1.85 9.51
CA ASN A 291 -12.03 -2.27 10.43
C ASN A 291 -11.52 -3.14 11.57
N TYR A 292 -10.53 -3.99 11.32
CA TYR A 292 -9.92 -4.81 12.38
C TYR A 292 -9.39 -3.96 13.53
N VAL A 293 -8.78 -2.83 13.21
CA VAL A 293 -8.08 -1.98 14.17
C VAL A 293 -8.97 -0.94 14.85
N ARG A 294 -10.17 -0.71 14.31
CA ARG A 294 -11.22 0.07 14.98
C ARG A 294 -11.79 -0.66 16.19
N GLY A 295 -11.69 -1.99 16.22
CA GLY A 295 -12.43 -2.83 17.17
C GLY A 295 -13.92 -2.89 16.82
N LYS A 296 -14.65 -3.83 17.42
CA LYS A 296 -16.12 -3.81 17.37
C LYS A 296 -16.59 -2.69 18.30
N SER A 297 -17.17 -1.63 17.75
CA SER A 297 -17.98 -0.67 18.50
C SER A 297 -19.22 -1.34 19.05
#